data_AF-A0A7J0EGV5-F1
#
_entry.id   AF-A0A7J0EGV5-F1
#
_cell.length_a   1.000
_cell.length_b   1.000
_cell.length_c   1.000
_cell.angle_alpha   90.00
_cell.angle_beta   90.00
_cell.angle_gamma   90.00
#
_symmetry.space_group_name_H-M   'P 1'
#
loop_
_entity.id
_entity.type
_entity.pdbx_description
1 polymer ?
#
loop_
_entity_poly.entity_id
_entity_poly.type
_entity_poly.pdbx_seq_one_letter_code
_entity_poly.pdbx_strand_id
1 'polypeptide(L)'
;MAATGSEITEHVGVQERDTISPIGKGKRSKSADVMSSLEVRLQRVEIAMADDRDKVEEIDQRIDGLEGGHEEFHGKMQGALNSLAESWKAQLDALKDSLRPEIAAIREELKEVKGDWSLCKMVVTQGQSTEGGPNPSSSSYNKFNKDRRSGDKPKLACFLCDGNHFARDCPKRTKLSALIQDEEEESRDEETKMGSLRLLNAIKAKVDLAKTTKKGRMYVEAKEKRLSASRVEAFKN
;
A
#
# COMPACT_ATOMS: atom_id res chain seq x y z
N MET A 1 -91.90 -17.89 -7.37
CA MET A 1 -92.12 -18.28 -8.79
C MET A 1 -91.29 -19.54 -9.00
N ALA A 2 -91.86 -20.72 -8.76
CA ALA A 2 -92.65 -21.52 -9.72
C ALA A 2 -91.76 -21.97 -10.89
N ALA A 3 -91.28 -23.22 -10.86
CA ALA A 3 -91.83 -24.40 -11.58
C ALA A 3 -91.07 -24.55 -12.92
N THR A 4 -90.66 -25.70 -13.48
CA THR A 4 -91.11 -27.10 -13.56
C THR A 4 -89.87 -27.91 -14.06
N GLY A 5 -89.64 -29.20 -13.83
CA GLY A 5 -90.54 -30.36 -13.81
C GLY A 5 -90.50 -31.13 -15.15
N SER A 6 -90.34 -32.46 -15.07
CA SER A 6 -90.46 -33.54 -16.11
C SER A 6 -89.14 -34.04 -16.74
N GLU A 7 -88.58 -35.24 -16.49
CA GLU A 7 -89.04 -36.61 -16.13
C GLU A 7 -89.62 -37.43 -17.29
N ILE A 8 -88.87 -38.44 -17.78
CA ILE A 8 -89.30 -39.74 -18.38
C ILE A 8 -88.02 -40.57 -18.69
N THR A 9 -87.85 -41.89 -18.58
CA THR A 9 -88.51 -43.04 -17.91
C THR A 9 -87.55 -44.24 -18.03
N GLU A 10 -87.73 -45.24 -17.19
CA GLU A 10 -86.94 -46.47 -17.01
C GLU A 10 -86.84 -47.40 -18.23
N HIS A 11 -85.79 -48.23 -18.27
CA HIS A 11 -85.92 -49.64 -18.69
C HIS A 11 -85.01 -50.55 -17.87
N VAL A 12 -85.65 -51.58 -17.31
CA VAL A 12 -85.11 -52.69 -16.52
C VAL A 12 -84.47 -53.76 -17.42
N GLY A 13 -83.34 -54.31 -16.99
CA GLY A 13 -82.75 -55.55 -17.53
C GLY A 13 -81.90 -56.24 -16.44
N VAL A 14 -82.32 -57.45 -16.05
CA VAL A 14 -81.79 -58.29 -14.97
C VAL A 14 -80.69 -59.25 -15.51
N GLN A 15 -79.85 -59.76 -14.59
CA GLN A 15 -78.94 -60.94 -14.69
C GLN A 15 -77.59 -60.70 -15.43
N GLU A 16 -76.41 -61.18 -14.99
CA GLU A 16 -76.03 -62.26 -14.07
C GLU A 16 -74.50 -62.14 -13.75
N ARG A 17 -74.06 -62.66 -12.59
CA ARG A 17 -72.72 -63.18 -12.18
C ARG A 17 -71.49 -62.76 -13.02
N ASP A 18 -70.46 -62.18 -12.44
CA ASP A 18 -69.40 -63.00 -11.83
C ASP A 18 -68.68 -62.34 -10.64
N THR A 19 -68.66 -63.11 -9.56
CA THR A 19 -67.81 -63.00 -8.38
C THR A 19 -66.32 -62.98 -8.74
N ILE A 20 -65.66 -61.84 -8.54
CA ILE A 20 -64.20 -61.81 -8.36
C ILE A 20 -63.91 -61.94 -6.87
N SER A 21 -63.41 -63.11 -6.47
CA SER A 21 -62.98 -63.38 -5.09
C SER A 21 -61.80 -62.48 -4.67
N PRO A 22 -61.74 -62.04 -3.40
CA PRO A 22 -60.67 -61.17 -2.92
C PRO A 22 -59.40 -61.98 -2.65
N ILE A 23 -58.40 -61.84 -3.51
CA ILE A 23 -57.07 -62.41 -3.29
C ILE A 23 -56.32 -61.55 -2.26
N GLY A 24 -56.01 -62.18 -1.12
CA GLY A 24 -54.79 -61.94 -0.35
C GLY A 24 -54.79 -60.76 0.64
N LYS A 25 -55.42 -60.93 1.82
CA LYS A 25 -55.12 -60.10 3.00
C LYS A 25 -53.79 -60.55 3.63
N GLY A 26 -52.68 -60.20 3.01
CA GLY A 26 -51.33 -60.31 3.60
C GLY A 26 -50.89 -58.96 4.17
N LYS A 27 -50.87 -58.82 5.51
CA LYS A 27 -50.12 -57.83 6.32
C LYS A 27 -49.70 -56.51 5.61
N ARG A 28 -50.66 -55.73 5.08
CA ARG A 28 -50.40 -54.43 4.40
C ARG A 28 -50.26 -53.22 5.34
N SER A 29 -50.49 -53.36 6.65
CA SER A 29 -50.55 -52.22 7.58
C SER A 29 -49.19 -51.56 7.83
N LYS A 30 -48.15 -52.31 8.22
CA LYS A 30 -46.87 -51.72 8.67
C LYS A 30 -46.06 -51.03 7.56
N SER A 31 -46.04 -51.57 6.35
CA SER A 31 -45.27 -50.98 5.24
C SER A 31 -45.94 -49.73 4.69
N ALA A 32 -47.27 -49.64 4.73
CA ALA A 32 -48.01 -48.45 4.33
C ALA A 32 -47.76 -47.28 5.30
N ASP A 33 -47.70 -47.57 6.61
CA ASP A 33 -47.39 -46.57 7.65
C ASP A 33 -45.97 -45.98 7.48
N VAL A 34 -44.98 -46.81 7.11
CA VAL A 34 -43.61 -46.36 6.83
C VAL A 34 -43.54 -45.49 5.57
N MET A 35 -44.29 -45.83 4.51
CA MET A 35 -44.36 -45.01 3.29
C MET A 35 -45.00 -43.65 3.57
N SER A 36 -46.08 -43.61 4.36
CA SER A 36 -46.70 -42.36 4.78
C SER A 36 -45.75 -41.51 5.64
N SER A 37 -44.95 -42.13 6.51
CA SER A 37 -43.91 -41.45 7.29
C SER A 37 -42.80 -40.87 6.40
N LEU A 38 -42.35 -41.61 5.38
CA LEU A 38 -41.35 -41.13 4.43
C LEU A 38 -41.90 -39.96 3.61
N GLU A 39 -43.15 -40.02 3.18
CA GLU A 39 -43.82 -38.94 2.45
C GLU A 39 -43.88 -37.65 3.26
N VAL A 40 -44.29 -37.73 4.54
CA VAL A 40 -44.27 -36.56 5.45
C VAL A 40 -42.85 -36.01 5.65
N ARG A 41 -41.85 -36.88 5.77
CA ARG A 41 -40.45 -36.45 5.89
C ARG A 41 -39.92 -35.82 4.60
N LEU A 42 -40.34 -36.33 3.45
CA LEU A 42 -39.97 -35.80 2.13
C LEU A 42 -40.55 -34.41 1.93
N GLN A 43 -41.82 -34.20 2.27
CA GLN A 43 -42.44 -32.87 2.27
C GLN A 43 -41.71 -31.88 3.19
N ARG A 44 -41.29 -32.33 4.40
CA ARG A 44 -40.50 -31.49 5.31
C ARG A 44 -39.13 -31.12 4.73
N VAL A 45 -38.48 -32.05 4.04
CA VAL A 45 -37.20 -31.81 3.36
C VAL A 45 -37.39 -30.85 2.19
N GLU A 46 -38.46 -30.99 1.40
CA GLU A 46 -38.79 -30.07 0.31
C GLU A 46 -38.98 -28.64 0.80
N ILE A 47 -39.72 -28.43 1.89
CA ILE A 47 -39.89 -27.12 2.51
C ILE A 47 -38.56 -26.58 3.02
N ALA A 48 -37.78 -27.37 3.76
CA ALA A 48 -36.49 -26.94 4.29
C ALA A 48 -35.50 -26.58 3.16
N MET A 49 -35.50 -27.33 2.07
CA MET A 49 -34.66 -27.03 0.89
C MET A 49 -35.14 -25.78 0.14
N ALA A 50 -36.44 -25.46 0.17
CA ALA A 50 -36.94 -24.20 -0.37
C ALA A 50 -36.45 -23.03 0.50
N ASP A 51 -36.63 -23.12 1.82
CA ASP A 51 -36.15 -22.08 2.76
C ASP A 51 -34.64 -21.86 2.67
N ASP A 52 -33.85 -22.93 2.53
CA ASP A 52 -32.39 -22.82 2.40
C ASP A 52 -31.98 -22.27 1.03
N ARG A 53 -32.73 -22.54 -0.03
CA ARG A 53 -32.52 -21.91 -1.34
C ARG A 53 -32.73 -20.40 -1.26
N ASP A 54 -33.82 -19.96 -0.63
CA ASP A 54 -34.11 -18.53 -0.46
C ASP A 54 -33.01 -17.83 0.34
N LYS A 55 -32.49 -18.47 1.40
CA LYS A 55 -31.34 -17.94 2.17
C LYS A 55 -30.06 -17.88 1.35
N VAL A 56 -29.80 -18.85 0.48
CA VAL A 56 -28.65 -18.82 -0.42
C VAL A 56 -28.76 -17.65 -1.39
N GLU A 57 -29.94 -17.44 -1.98
CA GLU A 57 -30.19 -16.29 -2.85
C GLU A 57 -30.03 -14.94 -2.10
N GLU A 58 -30.45 -14.86 -0.84
CA GLU A 58 -30.21 -13.68 0.01
C GLU A 58 -28.71 -13.47 0.29
N ILE A 59 -27.97 -14.55 0.57
CA ILE A 59 -26.52 -14.49 0.77
C ILE A 59 -25.82 -14.01 -0.49
N ASP A 60 -26.21 -14.52 -1.66
CA ASP A 60 -25.63 -14.13 -2.95
C ASP A 60 -25.87 -12.64 -3.21
N GLN A 61 -27.10 -12.14 -3.01
CA GLN A 61 -27.40 -10.70 -3.11
C GLN A 61 -26.55 -9.85 -2.16
N ARG A 62 -26.32 -10.34 -0.93
CA ARG A 62 -25.46 -9.65 0.05
C ARG A 62 -23.99 -9.67 -0.36
N ILE A 63 -23.50 -10.78 -0.94
CA ILE A 63 -22.13 -10.89 -1.46
C ILE A 63 -21.94 -9.91 -2.62
N ASP A 64 -22.85 -9.89 -3.58
CA ASP A 64 -22.81 -8.96 -4.72
C ASP A 64 -22.80 -7.49 -4.24
N GLY A 65 -23.64 -7.17 -3.25
CA GLY A 65 -23.66 -5.83 -2.64
C GLY A 65 -22.35 -5.46 -1.93
N LEU A 66 -21.72 -6.42 -1.24
CA LEU A 66 -20.41 -6.21 -0.61
C LEU A 66 -19.29 -6.04 -1.65
N GLU A 67 -19.30 -6.86 -2.71
CA GLU A 67 -18.31 -6.78 -3.79
C GLU A 67 -18.41 -5.42 -4.51
N GLY A 68 -19.63 -4.99 -4.87
CA GLY A 68 -19.85 -3.66 -5.45
C GLY A 68 -19.40 -2.52 -4.54
N GLY A 69 -19.71 -2.59 -3.24
CA GLY A 69 -19.25 -1.60 -2.27
C GLY A 69 -17.72 -1.56 -2.10
N HIS A 70 -17.07 -2.72 -2.16
CA HIS A 70 -15.61 -2.80 -2.14
C HIS A 70 -14.99 -2.21 -3.42
N GLU A 71 -15.56 -2.49 -4.59
CA GLU A 71 -15.12 -1.90 -5.86
C GLU A 71 -15.26 -0.37 -5.86
N GLU A 72 -16.38 0.15 -5.35
CA GLU A 72 -16.60 1.59 -5.22
C GLU A 72 -15.60 2.24 -4.26
N PHE A 73 -15.40 1.64 -3.07
CA PHE A 73 -14.42 2.13 -2.10
C PHE A 73 -13.00 2.12 -2.68
N HIS A 74 -12.63 1.02 -3.35
CA HIS A 74 -11.34 0.90 -4.01
C HIS A 74 -11.16 1.95 -5.11
N GLY A 75 -12.18 2.17 -5.95
CA GLY A 75 -12.17 3.21 -6.97
C GLY A 75 -12.02 4.61 -6.40
N LYS A 76 -12.77 4.94 -5.34
CA LYS A 76 -12.63 6.23 -4.61
C LYS A 76 -11.24 6.40 -4.02
N MET A 77 -10.70 5.37 -3.37
CA MET A 77 -9.36 5.38 -2.79
C MET A 77 -8.28 5.57 -3.86
N GLN A 78 -8.36 4.81 -4.95
CA GLN A 78 -7.43 4.91 -6.07
C GLN A 78 -7.50 6.29 -6.74
N GLY A 79 -8.70 6.85 -6.91
CA GLY A 79 -8.91 8.20 -7.42
C GLY A 79 -8.30 9.29 -6.54
N ALA A 80 -8.52 9.20 -5.22
CA ALA A 80 -7.93 10.13 -4.26
C ALA A 80 -6.40 10.06 -4.24
N LEU A 81 -5.83 8.85 -4.29
CA LEU A 81 -4.39 8.64 -4.36
C LEU A 81 -3.79 9.20 -5.66
N ASN A 82 -4.44 8.97 -6.80
CA ASN A 82 -4.00 9.50 -8.09
C ASN A 82 -4.05 11.05 -8.08
N SER A 83 -5.13 11.63 -7.57
CA SER A 83 -5.27 13.08 -7.45
C SER A 83 -4.20 13.70 -6.55
N LEU A 84 -3.88 13.05 -5.42
CA LEU A 84 -2.79 13.50 -4.55
C LEU A 84 -1.43 13.42 -5.26
N ALA A 85 -1.17 12.32 -5.99
CA ALA A 85 0.05 12.15 -6.74
C ALA A 85 0.22 13.21 -7.84
N GLU A 86 -0.86 13.52 -8.57
CA GLU A 86 -0.90 14.60 -9.56
C GLU A 86 -0.69 15.97 -8.92
N SER A 87 -1.29 16.21 -7.75
CA SER A 87 -1.12 17.47 -6.99
C SER A 87 0.34 17.69 -6.59
N TRP A 88 1.00 16.69 -6.01
CA TRP A 88 2.42 16.83 -5.62
C TRP A 88 3.34 16.92 -6.83
N LYS A 89 3.05 16.20 -7.91
CA LYS A 89 3.78 16.34 -9.18
C LYS A 89 3.69 17.78 -9.69
N ALA A 90 2.50 18.37 -9.68
CA ALA A 90 2.29 19.76 -10.08
C ALA A 90 3.01 20.75 -9.16
N GLN A 91 2.99 20.53 -7.84
CA GLN A 91 3.76 21.36 -6.89
C GLN A 91 5.27 21.28 -7.13
N LEU A 92 5.80 20.08 -7.42
CA LEU A 92 7.21 19.87 -7.73
C LEU A 92 7.61 20.61 -9.02
N ASP A 93 6.80 20.49 -10.07
CA ASP A 93 7.05 21.16 -11.34
C ASP A 93 6.96 22.69 -11.18
N ALA A 94 6.00 23.21 -10.42
CA ALA A 94 5.89 24.63 -10.11
C ALA A 94 7.11 25.17 -9.34
N LEU A 95 7.57 24.44 -8.32
CA LEU A 95 8.77 24.82 -7.57
C LEU A 95 10.02 24.81 -8.47
N LYS A 96 10.15 23.78 -9.31
CA LYS A 96 11.26 23.64 -10.25
C LYS A 96 11.28 24.77 -11.27
N ASP A 97 10.13 25.15 -11.79
CA ASP A 97 10.00 26.22 -12.78
C ASP A 97 10.16 27.61 -12.14
N SER A 98 9.90 27.76 -10.84
CA SER A 98 10.25 28.97 -10.09
C SER A 98 11.76 29.11 -9.87
N LEU A 99 12.45 28.04 -9.48
CA LEU A 99 13.88 28.10 -9.16
C LEU A 99 14.78 28.17 -10.41
N ARG A 100 14.35 27.55 -11.52
CA ARG A 100 15.12 27.55 -12.77
C ARG A 100 15.51 28.94 -13.29
N PRO A 101 14.61 29.93 -13.38
CA PRO A 101 14.96 31.29 -13.81
C PRO A 101 15.86 32.01 -12.81
N GLU A 102 15.70 31.79 -11.50
CA GLU A 102 16.60 32.36 -10.49
C GLU A 102 18.04 31.87 -10.67
N ILE A 103 18.22 30.55 -10.89
CA ILE A 103 19.54 29.97 -11.21
C ILE A 103 20.10 30.58 -12.50
N ALA A 104 19.27 30.79 -13.51
CA ALA A 104 19.70 31.40 -14.77
C ALA A 104 20.15 32.85 -14.55
N ALA A 105 19.39 33.64 -13.79
CA ALA A 105 19.73 35.03 -13.45
C ALA A 105 21.06 35.12 -12.69
N ILE A 106 21.23 34.31 -11.64
CA ILE A 106 22.48 34.26 -10.85
C ILE A 106 23.68 33.88 -11.75
N ARG A 107 23.49 32.96 -12.70
CA ARG A 107 24.55 32.59 -13.65
C ARG A 107 24.94 33.74 -14.58
N GLU A 108 24.00 34.58 -14.98
CA GLU A 108 24.30 35.78 -15.77
C GLU A 108 25.00 36.84 -14.92
N GLU A 109 24.53 37.12 -13.70
CA GLU A 109 25.21 38.04 -12.78
C GLU A 109 26.65 37.59 -12.48
N LEU A 110 26.89 36.29 -12.32
CA LEU A 110 28.25 35.76 -12.16
C LEU A 110 29.14 36.00 -13.39
N LYS A 111 28.58 35.95 -14.60
CA LYS A 111 29.34 36.26 -15.82
C LYS A 111 29.68 37.74 -15.89
N GLU A 112 28.74 38.61 -15.50
CA GLU A 112 28.93 40.06 -15.43
C GLU A 112 30.01 40.43 -14.41
N VAL A 113 29.86 39.98 -13.15
CA VAL A 113 30.85 40.20 -12.08
C VAL A 113 32.24 39.68 -12.47
N LYS A 114 32.31 38.57 -13.19
CA LYS A 114 33.58 38.04 -13.71
C LYS A 114 34.19 38.96 -14.79
N GLY A 115 33.37 39.56 -15.63
CA GLY A 115 33.78 40.59 -16.59
C GLY A 115 34.37 41.81 -15.88
N ASP A 116 33.65 42.34 -14.91
CA ASP A 116 34.08 43.48 -14.08
C ASP A 116 35.38 43.20 -13.32
N TRP A 117 35.47 42.03 -12.68
CA TRP A 117 36.70 41.59 -12.01
C TRP A 117 37.90 41.55 -12.95
N SER A 118 37.70 41.12 -14.20
CA SER A 118 38.77 41.05 -15.20
C SER A 118 39.25 42.44 -15.61
N LEU A 119 38.34 43.41 -15.74
CA LEU A 119 38.66 44.81 -15.97
C LEU A 119 39.43 45.42 -14.79
N CYS A 120 38.94 45.24 -13.56
CA CYS A 120 39.63 45.67 -12.35
C CYS A 120 41.03 45.06 -12.26
N LYS A 121 41.18 43.76 -12.54
CA LYS A 121 42.47 43.08 -12.54
C LYS A 121 43.43 43.69 -13.55
N MET A 122 42.99 44.01 -14.76
CA MET A 122 43.86 44.66 -15.76
C MET A 122 44.38 46.01 -15.29
N VAL A 123 43.51 46.86 -14.73
CA VAL A 123 43.90 48.19 -14.19
C VAL A 123 44.91 48.04 -13.06
N VAL A 124 44.71 47.08 -12.14
CA VAL A 124 45.66 46.80 -11.06
C VAL A 124 47.01 46.31 -11.59
N THR A 125 47.03 45.49 -12.64
CA THR A 125 48.29 45.00 -13.23
C THR A 125 48.99 46.04 -14.13
N GLN A 126 48.25 46.98 -14.73
CA GLN A 126 48.81 48.02 -15.59
C GLN A 126 49.24 49.28 -14.79
N GLY A 127 48.75 49.45 -13.57
CA GLY A 127 49.09 50.55 -12.67
C GLY A 127 50.48 50.48 -11.98
N GLN A 128 51.34 49.54 -12.34
CA GLN A 128 52.75 49.52 -11.90
C GLN A 128 53.69 49.67 -13.09
N SER A 129 53.83 50.90 -13.61
CA SER A 129 54.92 51.29 -14.52
C SER A 129 55.12 52.82 -14.53
N THR A 130 55.36 53.41 -13.36
CA THR A 130 56.12 54.65 -13.08
C THR A 130 56.01 54.78 -11.55
N GLU A 131 57.05 54.62 -10.74
CA GLU A 131 58.27 55.41 -10.70
C GLU A 131 59.39 54.59 -10.06
N GLY A 132 60.63 54.84 -10.51
CA GLY A 132 61.83 54.21 -9.97
C GLY A 132 62.15 54.69 -8.55
N GLY A 133 62.59 53.74 -7.72
CA GLY A 133 63.34 53.96 -6.49
C GLY A 133 64.36 52.82 -6.31
N PRO A 134 65.56 53.07 -5.75
CA PRO A 134 66.73 52.23 -5.99
C PRO A 134 66.68 50.91 -5.23
N ASN A 135 67.05 49.84 -5.93
CA ASN A 135 67.26 48.51 -5.37
C ASN A 135 68.60 48.48 -4.60
N PRO A 136 68.62 48.18 -3.28
CA PRO A 136 69.83 47.71 -2.64
C PRO A 136 69.93 46.20 -2.86
N SER A 137 70.64 45.83 -3.92
CA SER A 137 71.24 44.50 -3.98
C SER A 137 72.30 44.44 -2.89
N SER A 138 72.02 43.72 -1.80
CA SER A 138 73.01 42.81 -1.23
C SER A 138 72.46 42.00 -0.05
N SER A 139 72.68 40.70 -0.15
CA SER A 139 73.23 39.87 0.93
C SER A 139 72.31 39.33 2.02
N SER A 140 72.44 38.01 2.17
CA SER A 140 72.32 37.24 3.41
C SER A 140 70.92 36.80 3.83
N TYR A 141 70.57 35.59 3.37
CA TYR A 141 69.96 34.61 4.26
C TYR A 141 70.82 34.52 5.53
N ASN A 142 70.35 35.09 6.64
CA ASN A 142 70.48 34.50 7.97
C ASN A 142 69.75 35.32 9.04
N LYS A 143 69.26 34.56 10.03
CA LYS A 143 68.99 34.97 11.41
C LYS A 143 67.57 35.43 11.72
N PHE A 144 66.69 34.45 11.94
CA PHE A 144 65.69 34.54 12.99
C PHE A 144 66.41 34.77 14.32
N ASN A 145 66.67 36.05 14.65
CA ASN A 145 67.15 36.45 15.95
C ASN A 145 65.95 36.61 16.88
N LYS A 146 66.04 35.85 17.97
CA LYS A 146 65.05 35.63 19.00
C LYS A 146 65.15 36.78 20.00
N ASP A 147 64.68 37.97 19.67
CA ASP A 147 64.63 39.09 20.62
C ASP A 147 63.25 39.74 20.63
N ARG A 148 62.60 39.61 21.79
CA ARG A 148 61.34 40.25 22.12
C ARG A 148 61.57 41.77 22.24
N ARG A 149 61.04 42.56 21.30
CA ARG A 149 60.57 43.91 21.57
C ARG A 149 59.21 44.13 20.92
N SER A 150 58.23 44.41 21.77
CA SER A 150 56.85 44.76 21.46
C SER A 150 56.79 45.95 20.50
N GLY A 151 55.97 45.87 19.45
CA GLY A 151 55.76 47.00 18.54
C GLY A 151 54.77 46.69 17.42
N ASP A 152 55.11 45.77 16.52
CA ASP A 152 54.38 45.62 15.26
C ASP A 152 54.08 44.15 14.93
N LYS A 153 53.18 43.54 15.72
CA LYS A 153 52.49 42.31 15.30
C LYS A 153 51.07 42.72 14.90
N PRO A 154 50.55 42.29 13.73
CA PRO A 154 49.18 42.60 13.36
C PRO A 154 48.27 42.15 14.50
N LYS A 155 47.48 43.09 15.04
CA LYS A 155 46.53 42.82 16.13
C LYS A 155 45.57 41.78 15.60
N LEU A 156 45.66 40.57 16.14
CA LEU A 156 44.87 39.46 15.66
C LEU A 156 43.40 39.71 16.02
N ALA A 157 42.57 39.93 15.00
CA ALA A 157 41.13 40.07 15.15
C ALA A 157 40.45 38.71 15.11
N CYS A 158 39.46 38.51 15.97
CA CYS A 158 38.60 37.35 15.96
C CYS A 158 37.71 37.38 14.72
N PHE A 159 37.85 36.46 13.78
CA PHE A 159 36.97 36.42 12.59
C PHE A 159 35.49 36.12 12.90
N LEU A 160 35.13 35.74 14.13
CA LEU A 160 33.74 35.48 14.54
C LEU A 160 33.01 36.75 15.02
N CYS A 161 33.74 37.78 15.46
CA CYS A 161 33.13 38.97 16.03
C CYS A 161 33.98 40.25 15.97
N ASP A 162 35.09 40.21 15.23
CA ASP A 162 36.09 41.27 15.05
C ASP A 162 36.67 41.83 16.37
N GLY A 163 36.61 41.04 17.44
CA GLY A 163 37.14 41.39 18.75
C GLY A 163 38.65 41.15 18.85
N ASN A 164 39.30 41.85 19.80
CA ASN A 164 40.73 41.69 20.09
C ASN A 164 41.03 40.40 20.88
N HIS A 165 40.77 39.24 20.28
CA HIS A 165 41.01 37.90 20.81
C HIS A 165 41.14 36.88 19.67
N PHE A 166 41.67 35.69 19.96
CA PHE A 166 41.65 34.57 19.01
C PHE A 166 40.24 33.98 18.90
N ALA A 167 39.84 33.51 17.73
CA ALA A 167 38.53 32.85 17.54
C ALA A 167 38.30 31.65 18.46
N ARG A 168 39.35 31.00 18.94
CA ARG A 168 39.25 29.95 19.96
C ARG A 168 38.65 30.44 21.27
N ASP A 169 38.96 31.67 21.65
CA ASP A 169 38.59 32.32 22.91
C ASP A 169 37.38 33.25 22.73
N CYS A 170 36.68 33.15 21.59
CA CYS A 170 35.56 34.02 21.30
C CYS A 170 34.35 33.68 22.19
N PRO A 171 33.81 34.66 22.95
CA PRO A 171 32.65 34.43 23.81
C PRO A 171 31.38 34.05 23.02
N LYS A 172 31.34 34.35 21.71
CA LYS A 172 30.23 33.96 20.83
C LYS A 172 30.34 32.53 20.30
N ARG A 173 31.47 31.84 20.51
CA ARG A 173 31.70 30.49 19.97
C ARG A 173 30.73 29.46 20.53
N THR A 174 30.36 29.56 21.80
CA THR A 174 29.42 28.63 22.46
C THR A 174 28.02 28.68 21.84
N LYS A 175 27.58 29.86 21.38
CA LYS A 175 26.29 30.03 20.69
C LYS A 175 26.26 29.33 19.33
N LEU A 176 27.40 29.25 18.64
CA LEU A 176 27.53 28.52 17.38
C LEU A 176 27.55 27.00 17.59
N SER A 177 28.14 26.52 18.70
CA SER A 177 28.12 25.10 19.05
C SER A 177 26.71 24.60 19.42
N ALA A 178 25.84 25.46 19.96
CA ALA A 178 24.46 25.11 20.29
C ALA A 178 23.59 24.86 19.03
N LEU A 179 23.75 25.64 17.96
CA LEU A 179 22.99 25.47 16.72
C LEU A 179 23.25 24.12 16.03
N ILE A 180 24.43 23.52 16.25
CA ILE A 180 24.78 22.20 15.70
C ILE A 180 24.07 21.07 16.49
N GLN A 181 23.76 21.29 17.77
CA GLN A 181 23.04 20.31 18.60
C GLN A 181 21.54 20.29 18.30
N ASP A 182 20.97 21.44 17.93
CA ASP A 182 19.56 21.55 17.54
C ASP A 182 19.27 20.75 16.24
N GLU A 183 20.22 20.67 15.30
CA GLU A 183 20.11 19.81 14.10
C GLU A 183 20.16 18.30 14.43
N GLU A 184 20.84 17.89 15.50
CA GLU A 184 20.90 16.48 15.93
C GLU A 184 19.60 16.02 16.65
N GLU A 185 18.89 16.92 17.35
CA GLU A 185 17.56 16.61 17.92
C GLU A 185 16.48 16.50 16.85
N GLU A 186 16.51 17.34 15.81
CA GLU A 186 15.58 17.26 14.67
C GLU A 186 15.71 15.92 13.91
N SER A 187 16.89 15.31 13.91
CA SER A 187 17.13 13.99 13.31
C SER A 187 16.46 12.82 14.08
N ARG A 188 16.22 12.96 15.39
CA ARG A 188 15.55 11.94 16.21
C ARG A 188 14.04 11.92 16.00
N ASP A 189 13.45 13.05 15.64
CA ASP A 189 12.03 13.14 15.28
C ASP A 189 11.72 12.48 13.93
N GLU A 190 12.70 12.38 13.03
CA GLU A 190 12.57 11.62 11.77
C GLU A 190 12.40 10.12 12.02
N GLU A 191 13.10 9.54 13.01
CA GLU A 191 12.94 8.11 13.35
C GLU A 191 11.54 7.80 13.91
N THR A 192 10.92 8.80 14.57
CA THR A 192 9.53 8.74 15.06
C THR A 192 8.53 8.88 13.90
N LYS A 193 8.82 9.70 12.87
CA LYS A 193 8.04 9.79 11.62
C LYS A 193 8.08 8.48 10.81
N MET A 194 9.15 7.69 10.90
CA MET A 194 9.24 6.36 10.28
C MET A 194 8.29 5.31 10.87
N GLY A 195 7.59 5.59 11.98
CA GLY A 195 6.59 4.69 12.58
C GLY A 195 5.43 4.36 11.62
N SER A 196 5.01 5.33 10.82
CA SER A 196 3.96 5.16 9.79
C SER A 196 4.38 4.17 8.69
N LEU A 197 5.63 4.25 8.23
CA LEU A 197 6.22 3.34 7.24
C LEU A 197 6.38 1.91 7.78
N ARG A 198 6.72 1.76 9.07
CA ARG A 198 6.76 0.43 9.73
C ARG A 198 5.37 -0.22 9.74
N LEU A 199 4.32 0.54 10.05
CA LEU A 199 2.93 0.05 10.01
C LEU A 199 2.50 -0.32 8.58
N LEU A 200 2.82 0.52 7.59
CA LEU A 200 2.53 0.24 6.17
C LEU A 200 3.22 -1.03 5.69
N ASN A 201 4.50 -1.23 6.05
CA ASN A 201 5.23 -2.46 5.72
C ASN A 201 4.62 -3.71 6.38
N ALA A 202 4.15 -3.60 7.62
CA ALA A 202 3.46 -4.70 8.31
C ALA A 202 2.09 -5.03 7.66
N ILE A 203 1.33 -4.02 7.23
CA ILE A 203 0.07 -4.21 6.49
C ILE A 203 0.35 -4.86 5.14
N LYS A 204 1.36 -4.38 4.40
CA LYS A 204 1.78 -4.95 3.12
C LYS A 204 2.13 -6.44 3.24
N ALA A 205 2.91 -6.81 4.26
CA ALA A 205 3.24 -8.21 4.53
C ALA A 205 2.00 -9.10 4.79
N LYS A 206 1.00 -8.58 5.51
CA LYS A 206 -0.26 -9.30 5.76
C LYS A 206 -1.12 -9.44 4.50
N VAL A 207 -1.17 -8.40 3.67
CA VAL A 207 -1.90 -8.42 2.39
C VAL A 207 -1.26 -9.42 1.41
N ASP A 208 0.07 -9.45 1.33
CA ASP A 208 0.77 -10.38 0.44
C ASP A 208 0.66 -11.83 0.93
N LEU A 209 0.68 -12.08 2.25
CA LEU A 209 0.40 -13.40 2.81
C LEU A 209 -1.03 -13.87 2.48
N ALA A 210 -2.04 -13.01 2.63
CA ALA A 210 -3.43 -13.31 2.31
C ALA A 210 -3.68 -13.62 0.83
N LYS A 211 -2.89 -13.03 -0.08
CA LYS A 211 -2.93 -13.34 -1.53
C LYS A 211 -2.39 -14.74 -1.83
N THR A 212 -1.39 -15.21 -1.09
CA THR A 212 -0.83 -16.56 -1.27
C THR A 212 -1.73 -17.66 -0.68
N THR A 213 -2.46 -17.37 0.40
CA THR A 213 -3.40 -18.34 1.02
C THR A 213 -4.70 -18.53 0.23
N LYS A 214 -5.07 -17.59 -0.65
CA LYS A 214 -6.20 -17.75 -1.59
C LYS A 214 -5.88 -18.68 -2.79
N LYS A 215 -4.62 -19.12 -2.96
CA LYS A 215 -4.22 -20.15 -3.92
C LYS A 215 -3.61 -21.35 -3.19
N GLY A 216 -4.45 -22.16 -2.54
CA GLY A 216 -3.96 -23.45 -2.03
C GLY A 216 -4.78 -24.06 -0.90
N ARG A 217 -5.99 -24.53 -1.19
CA ARG A 217 -6.40 -25.82 -0.62
C ARG A 217 -5.85 -26.88 -1.56
N MET A 218 -4.76 -27.55 -1.18
CA MET A 218 -4.27 -28.71 -1.93
C MET A 218 -5.31 -29.84 -1.81
N TYR A 219 -6.02 -30.12 -2.90
CA TYR A 219 -6.77 -31.37 -3.03
C TYR A 219 -5.78 -32.53 -2.98
N VAL A 220 -5.91 -33.41 -1.98
CA VAL A 220 -5.23 -34.70 -1.99
C VAL A 220 -6.07 -35.61 -2.88
N GLU A 221 -5.66 -35.74 -4.13
CA GLU A 221 -6.26 -36.69 -5.07
C GLU A 221 -5.84 -38.11 -4.65
N ALA A 222 -6.76 -38.82 -4.00
CA ALA A 222 -6.60 -40.24 -3.70
C ALA A 222 -6.68 -41.04 -5.01
N LYS A 223 -5.53 -41.46 -5.53
CA LYS A 223 -5.46 -42.40 -6.65
C LYS A 223 -5.90 -43.78 -6.18
N GLU A 224 -7.19 -44.08 -6.35
CA GLU A 224 -7.73 -45.44 -6.23
C GLU A 224 -7.18 -46.29 -7.38
N LYS A 225 -6.11 -47.05 -7.11
CA LYS A 225 -5.61 -48.05 -8.06
C LYS A 225 -6.60 -49.21 -8.11
N ARG A 226 -7.45 -49.23 -9.13
CA ARG A 226 -8.08 -50.47 -9.61
C ARG A 226 -6.98 -51.46 -9.99
N LEU A 227 -6.65 -52.36 -9.08
CA LEU A 227 -5.87 -53.56 -9.40
C LEU A 227 -6.79 -54.50 -10.18
N SER A 228 -6.46 -54.68 -11.46
CA SER A 228 -7.03 -55.70 -12.30
C SER A 228 -6.78 -57.09 -11.69
N ALA A 229 -7.81 -57.93 -11.77
CA ALA A 229 -7.76 -59.31 -11.35
C ALA A 229 -6.68 -60.08 -12.13
N SER A 230 -5.69 -60.59 -11.39
CA SER A 230 -4.94 -61.79 -11.75
C SER A 230 -4.14 -62.24 -10.54
N ARG A 231 -4.65 -63.28 -9.86
CA ARG A 231 -3.92 -64.44 -9.30
C ARG A 231 -4.82 -65.14 -8.28
N VAL A 232 -5.78 -65.90 -8.79
CA VAL A 232 -6.26 -67.11 -8.12
C VAL A 232 -5.10 -68.11 -8.12
N GLU A 233 -5.03 -68.95 -7.08
CA GLU A 233 -4.00 -69.97 -6.81
C GLU A 233 -2.77 -69.48 -6.02
N ALA A 234 -2.94 -69.37 -4.70
CA ALA A 234 -2.10 -70.08 -3.74
C ALA A 234 -2.71 -69.95 -2.33
N PHE A 235 -2.79 -71.08 -1.61
CA PHE A 235 -3.23 -71.25 -0.22
C PHE A 235 -4.75 -71.34 0.05
N LYS A 236 -5.30 -72.50 -0.29
CA LYS A 236 -6.16 -73.25 0.64
C LYS A 236 -5.52 -74.60 0.90
N ASN A 237 -5.14 -74.83 2.16
CA ASN A 237 -5.25 -76.16 2.77
C ASN A 237 -6.73 -76.47 2.99
#